data_AF-A0A9E2BHV2-F1
#
_entry.id   AF-A0A9E2BHV2-F1
#
_cell.length_a   1.000
_cell.length_b   1.000
_cell.length_c   1.000
_cell.angle_alpha   90.00
_cell.angle_beta   90.00
_cell.angle_gamma   90.00
#
_symmetry.space_group_name_H-M   'P 1'
#
loop_
_entity.id
_entity.type
_entity.pdbx_description
1 polymer ?
#
loop_
_entity_poly.entity_id
_entity_poly.type
_entity_poly.pdbx_seq_one_letter_code
_entity_poly.pdbx_strand_id
1 'polypeptide(L)'
;MLFFPDVYRYEVVPWPDRIFPGGPFPPAPADYRMQLLHNFAAFQDMHNQTEIKWDTGTRGIGILVSDTLGWQQGGPAGSTMDSFHGLFLPLIKRGIPAEIVPIERIGDAGYLDEFKVLLLSYDMWKPLYEVYHQYLRDWVKEGGVLLFFGGADEYNKVQEWWRESGYERPQDHLLETLGIKIESAKELTTPTVPGMHVLKAGIENNLTRKLVKLGVAPKFAEEGLIIPGGEEEVPYLYEVGGSGGSWRGVRFADKYGYFTYQFILPGARAASVELTIGNNYLVKISGDMRTWTEVLRAEPEYAEGDVALKNLGPRTINLTPHIGKNGVVYLRFLDASTHDGWGPYLAGVDLKIEGEVKKPESLPGDSFGISPRYTLMGYKTSDTVSLFSTQEGYKVIWEKELGRGAFIYAGVPSKFFAHHRNNAQVLRELVRYACEKGGILYEEQHYVKLRRGKYAIVRALDGAVSVPGKYLNLFGYDLPVVIDPSFLPGQGGLLYDISGYSDYDVPRILFSSLRLVQKNETRETTSFTIHSAQGTTAVCRIYGGKHFPKSIKAYQQNQPWPVDSIWNSDTKTLLIKFDGHVGGIKVEINWSEQKKGI
;
A
#
# COMPACT_ATOMS: atom_id res chain seq x y z
N MET A 1 -1.59 -13.61 0.90
CA MET A 1 -1.34 -14.97 1.41
C MET A 1 -0.08 -15.60 0.81
N LEU A 2 0.15 -15.59 -0.52
CA LEU A 2 1.34 -16.23 -1.10
C LEU A 2 2.69 -15.77 -0.50
N PHE A 3 2.84 -14.47 -0.22
CA PHE A 3 4.02 -13.89 0.43
C PHE A 3 4.10 -14.11 1.96
N PHE A 4 3.23 -14.93 2.56
CA PHE A 4 3.30 -15.26 3.97
C PHE A 4 3.66 -16.74 4.10
N PRO A 5 4.96 -17.08 4.30
CA PRO A 5 5.40 -18.46 4.31
C PRO A 5 4.69 -19.34 5.34
N ASP A 6 4.27 -18.77 6.47
CA ASP A 6 3.56 -19.49 7.55
C ASP A 6 2.10 -19.78 7.23
N VAL A 7 1.55 -19.14 6.18
CA VAL A 7 0.19 -19.38 5.67
C VAL A 7 0.27 -20.38 4.51
N TYR A 8 -0.02 -21.64 4.81
CA TYR A 8 -0.06 -22.72 3.81
C TYR A 8 -1.14 -23.77 4.06
N ARG A 9 -1.90 -23.67 5.17
CA ARG A 9 -2.90 -24.69 5.55
C ARG A 9 -4.32 -24.36 5.14
N TYR A 10 -4.58 -23.12 4.76
CA TYR A 10 -5.91 -22.65 4.43
C TYR A 10 -5.83 -21.52 3.40
N GLU A 11 -6.93 -21.34 2.68
CA GLU A 11 -7.20 -20.22 1.79
C GLU A 11 -8.62 -19.74 2.11
N VAL A 12 -8.82 -18.42 2.19
CA VAL A 12 -10.14 -17.86 2.46
C VAL A 12 -10.83 -17.57 1.13
N VAL A 13 -11.94 -18.27 0.87
CA VAL A 13 -12.76 -18.08 -0.33
C VAL A 13 -14.10 -17.48 0.10
N PRO A 14 -14.22 -16.13 0.20
CA PRO A 14 -15.48 -15.51 0.57
C PRO A 14 -16.52 -15.75 -0.53
N TRP A 15 -17.68 -16.30 -0.14
CA TRP A 15 -18.78 -16.66 -1.05
C TRP A 15 -18.37 -17.62 -2.18
N PRO A 16 -18.04 -18.89 -1.86
CA PRO A 16 -17.65 -19.88 -2.85
C PRO A 16 -18.71 -20.07 -3.95
N ASP A 17 -19.99 -19.86 -3.62
CA ASP A 17 -21.14 -19.93 -4.53
C ASP A 17 -21.17 -18.84 -5.62
N ARG A 18 -20.33 -17.80 -5.51
CA ARG A 18 -20.11 -16.81 -6.60
C ARG A 18 -18.98 -17.21 -7.53
N ILE A 19 -18.12 -18.13 -7.08
CA ILE A 19 -16.94 -18.56 -7.82
C ILE A 19 -17.25 -19.87 -8.53
N PHE A 20 -17.77 -20.87 -7.83
CA PHE A 20 -18.03 -22.20 -8.36
C PHE A 20 -19.52 -22.40 -8.70
N PRO A 21 -19.85 -23.32 -9.63
CA PRO A 21 -21.23 -23.64 -9.96
C PRO A 21 -21.96 -24.24 -8.74
N GLY A 22 -23.28 -24.01 -8.65
CA GLY A 22 -24.14 -24.54 -7.59
C GLY A 22 -24.77 -23.48 -6.69
N GLY A 23 -24.34 -22.22 -6.82
CA GLY A 23 -24.94 -21.07 -6.15
C GLY A 23 -26.12 -20.43 -6.89
N PRO A 24 -26.80 -19.44 -6.26
CA PRO A 24 -27.89 -18.68 -6.89
C PRO A 24 -27.41 -17.65 -7.93
N PHE A 25 -26.09 -17.49 -8.11
CA PHE A 25 -25.48 -16.52 -9.04
C PHE A 25 -24.73 -17.25 -10.17
N PRO A 26 -24.58 -16.63 -11.36
CA PRO A 26 -23.69 -17.15 -12.39
C PRO A 26 -22.27 -17.33 -11.85
N PRO A 27 -21.60 -18.46 -12.15
CA PRO A 27 -20.25 -18.70 -11.68
C PRO A 27 -19.26 -17.73 -12.35
N ALA A 28 -18.10 -17.54 -11.73
CA ALA A 28 -17.03 -16.74 -12.29
C ALA A 28 -16.54 -17.31 -13.64
N PRO A 29 -15.88 -16.47 -14.48
CA PRO A 29 -15.28 -16.91 -15.75
C PRO A 29 -14.41 -18.16 -15.59
N ALA A 30 -14.49 -19.08 -16.56
CA ALA A 30 -13.88 -20.40 -16.45
C ALA A 30 -12.35 -20.35 -16.28
N ASP A 31 -11.69 -19.43 -16.98
CA ASP A 31 -10.26 -19.14 -16.87
C ASP A 31 -9.86 -18.69 -15.46
N TYR A 32 -10.62 -17.78 -14.85
CA TYR A 32 -10.41 -17.34 -13.48
C TYR A 32 -10.60 -18.49 -12.47
N ARG A 33 -11.63 -19.34 -12.66
CA ARG A 33 -11.83 -20.52 -11.81
C ARG A 33 -10.67 -21.50 -11.89
N MET A 34 -10.13 -21.76 -13.09
CA MET A 34 -8.95 -22.61 -13.27
C MET A 34 -7.72 -22.02 -12.58
N GLN A 35 -7.50 -20.71 -12.70
CA GLN A 35 -6.42 -20.01 -12.01
C GLN A 35 -6.51 -20.17 -10.48
N LEU A 36 -7.71 -20.02 -9.90
CA LEU A 36 -7.91 -20.23 -8.46
C LEU A 36 -7.60 -21.67 -8.04
N LEU A 37 -8.02 -22.67 -8.83
CA LEU A 37 -7.69 -24.07 -8.57
C LEU A 37 -6.17 -24.32 -8.59
N HIS A 38 -5.42 -23.67 -9.48
CA HIS A 38 -3.95 -23.74 -9.46
C HIS A 38 -3.38 -23.17 -8.16
N ASN A 39 -3.88 -22.03 -7.69
CA ASN A 39 -3.45 -21.44 -6.42
C ASN A 39 -3.75 -22.37 -5.24
N PHE A 40 -4.93 -22.99 -5.21
CA PHE A 40 -5.32 -23.92 -4.15
C PHE A 40 -4.43 -25.16 -4.15
N ALA A 41 -4.15 -25.73 -5.32
CA ALA A 41 -3.22 -26.85 -5.45
C ALA A 41 -1.80 -26.46 -5.02
N ALA A 42 -1.35 -25.24 -5.32
CA ALA A 42 -0.08 -24.73 -4.84
C ALA A 42 -0.02 -24.63 -3.31
N PHE A 43 -1.04 -24.04 -2.66
CA PHE A 43 -1.10 -23.98 -1.20
C PHE A 43 -1.14 -25.36 -0.56
N GLN A 44 -1.89 -26.29 -1.15
CA GLN A 44 -1.92 -27.68 -0.71
C GLN A 44 -0.56 -28.37 -0.79
N ASP A 45 0.36 -27.96 -1.66
CA ASP A 45 1.72 -28.53 -1.71
C ASP A 45 2.73 -27.73 -0.88
N MET A 46 2.53 -26.43 -0.72
CA MET A 46 3.47 -25.52 -0.05
C MET A 46 3.82 -25.91 1.40
N HIS A 47 2.98 -26.69 2.09
CA HIS A 47 3.32 -27.24 3.41
C HIS A 47 4.51 -28.21 3.39
N ASN A 48 4.79 -28.82 2.23
CA ASN A 48 5.95 -29.70 2.00
C ASN A 48 7.18 -28.92 1.49
N GLN A 49 7.05 -27.61 1.26
CA GLN A 49 8.09 -26.76 0.68
C GLN A 49 8.74 -25.91 1.78
N THR A 50 9.65 -26.53 2.55
CA THR A 50 10.22 -25.92 3.76
C THR A 50 11.34 -24.90 3.49
N GLU A 51 11.96 -24.94 2.31
CA GLU A 51 13.00 -23.98 1.94
C GLU A 51 12.38 -22.62 1.62
N ILE A 52 12.70 -21.61 2.43
CA ILE A 52 12.23 -20.24 2.23
C ILE A 52 13.43 -19.33 1.94
N LYS A 53 13.41 -18.66 0.79
CA LYS A 53 14.43 -17.68 0.40
C LYS A 53 13.76 -16.40 -0.10
N TRP A 54 14.03 -15.31 0.60
CA TRP A 54 13.57 -13.98 0.25
C TRP A 54 14.59 -13.29 -0.68
N ASP A 55 14.09 -12.62 -1.72
CA ASP A 55 14.87 -11.70 -2.56
C ASP A 55 14.02 -10.43 -2.69
N THR A 56 14.35 -9.45 -1.87
CA THR A 56 13.50 -8.33 -1.51
C THR A 56 14.38 -7.26 -0.88
N GLY A 57 13.84 -6.06 -0.65
CA GLY A 57 14.49 -5.06 0.20
C GLY A 57 14.57 -5.52 1.66
N THR A 58 15.02 -4.60 2.51
CA THR A 58 15.25 -4.81 3.95
C THR A 58 14.12 -5.56 4.67
N ARG A 59 14.42 -6.67 5.36
CA ARG A 59 13.49 -7.36 6.27
C ARG A 59 13.72 -6.95 7.74
N GLY A 60 12.83 -7.37 8.64
CA GLY A 60 12.94 -7.10 10.08
C GLY A 60 12.39 -5.72 10.49
N ILE A 61 11.48 -5.17 9.68
CA ILE A 61 10.78 -3.91 9.94
C ILE A 61 9.30 -4.25 10.17
N GLY A 62 8.78 -3.95 11.36
CA GLY A 62 7.38 -4.15 11.73
C GLY A 62 6.62 -2.84 11.87
N ILE A 63 5.33 -2.85 11.56
CA ILE A 63 4.39 -1.75 11.82
C ILE A 63 3.41 -2.21 12.88
N LEU A 64 3.45 -1.58 14.05
CA LEU A 64 2.54 -1.90 15.14
C LEU A 64 1.12 -1.43 14.80
N VAL A 65 0.17 -2.34 14.98
CA VAL A 65 -1.27 -2.09 14.84
C VAL A 65 -2.00 -2.66 16.05
N SER A 66 -3.26 -2.28 16.24
CA SER A 66 -4.15 -2.82 17.27
C SER A 66 -5.56 -2.94 16.71
N ASP A 67 -6.40 -3.78 17.31
CA ASP A 67 -7.83 -3.86 16.96
C ASP A 67 -8.55 -2.51 17.11
N THR A 68 -8.06 -1.62 17.98
CA THR A 68 -8.61 -0.27 18.14
C THR A 68 -8.48 0.60 16.88
N LEU A 69 -7.65 0.18 15.90
CA LEU A 69 -7.64 0.71 14.54
C LEU A 69 -9.04 0.77 13.93
N GLY A 70 -9.83 -0.30 14.09
CA GLY A 70 -11.18 -0.39 13.55
C GLY A 70 -12.17 0.56 14.24
N TRP A 71 -11.90 0.94 15.49
CA TRP A 71 -12.77 1.80 16.28
C TRP A 71 -12.54 3.28 15.99
N GLN A 72 -11.30 3.66 15.64
CA GLN A 72 -10.97 5.03 15.26
C GLN A 72 -11.56 5.46 13.91
N GLN A 73 -12.28 4.59 13.18
CA GLN A 73 -13.05 4.99 11.99
C GLN A 73 -14.32 5.80 12.33
N GLY A 74 -14.78 5.77 13.60
CA GLY A 74 -15.92 6.57 14.10
C GLY A 74 -15.54 8.01 14.48
N GLY A 75 -16.41 8.77 15.14
CA GLY A 75 -16.03 10.08 15.75
C GLY A 75 -14.93 9.93 16.83
N PRO A 76 -14.28 11.01 17.29
CA PRO A 76 -14.63 12.43 17.10
C PRO A 76 -14.05 13.07 15.83
N ALA A 77 -13.10 12.43 15.15
CA ALA A 77 -12.51 12.95 13.91
C ALA A 77 -12.49 11.96 12.73
N GLY A 78 -12.78 10.66 12.95
CA GLY A 78 -12.67 9.63 11.92
C GLY A 78 -11.25 9.51 11.38
N SER A 79 -10.46 8.58 11.92
CA SER A 79 -9.15 8.26 11.35
C SER A 79 -9.35 7.52 10.03
N THR A 80 -8.84 8.10 8.93
CA THR A 80 -8.76 7.41 7.65
C THR A 80 -7.66 6.35 7.70
N MET A 81 -7.69 5.38 6.80
CA MET A 81 -6.56 4.46 6.61
C MET A 81 -5.29 5.16 6.09
N ASP A 82 -5.29 6.48 5.89
CA ASP A 82 -4.11 7.23 5.46
C ASP A 82 -2.99 7.20 6.50
N SER A 83 -3.31 7.14 7.79
CA SER A 83 -2.29 6.93 8.82
C SER A 83 -1.58 5.58 8.64
N PHE A 84 -2.33 4.52 8.33
CA PHE A 84 -1.75 3.20 8.04
C PHE A 84 -0.98 3.20 6.72
N HIS A 85 -1.62 3.67 5.66
CA HIS A 85 -1.04 3.76 4.32
C HIS A 85 0.24 4.61 4.31
N GLY A 86 0.27 5.67 5.12
CA GLY A 86 1.42 6.55 5.27
C GLY A 86 2.65 5.82 5.77
N LEU A 87 2.52 4.87 6.69
CA LEU A 87 3.64 4.06 7.19
C LEU A 87 3.93 2.84 6.31
N PHE A 88 2.90 2.24 5.73
CA PHE A 88 3.01 0.96 5.01
C PHE A 88 3.40 1.11 3.54
N LEU A 89 2.65 1.92 2.77
CA LEU A 89 2.81 1.98 1.32
C LEU A 89 4.19 2.51 0.86
N PRO A 90 4.82 3.50 1.53
CA PRO A 90 6.13 3.98 1.12
C PRO A 90 7.23 2.91 1.18
N LEU A 91 7.10 1.92 2.06
CA LEU A 91 8.04 0.80 2.20
C LEU A 91 7.73 -0.31 1.20
N ILE A 92 6.47 -0.77 1.16
CA ILE A 92 6.05 -1.86 0.25
C ILE A 92 6.30 -1.49 -1.22
N LYS A 93 6.03 -0.24 -1.62
CA LYS A 93 6.29 0.22 -3.00
C LYS A 93 7.78 0.21 -3.36
N ARG A 94 8.66 0.16 -2.37
CA ARG A 94 10.12 0.05 -2.51
C ARG A 94 10.66 -1.31 -2.10
N GLY A 95 9.82 -2.34 -2.23
CA GLY A 95 10.22 -3.74 -2.08
C GLY A 95 10.67 -4.09 -0.67
N ILE A 96 10.40 -3.24 0.32
CA ILE A 96 10.67 -3.52 1.74
C ILE A 96 9.41 -4.20 2.28
N PRO A 97 9.43 -5.50 2.61
CA PRO A 97 8.26 -6.25 3.05
C PRO A 97 8.01 -5.98 4.54
N ALA A 98 7.62 -4.73 4.87
CA ALA A 98 7.26 -4.37 6.23
C ALA A 98 6.08 -5.23 6.72
N GLU A 99 6.20 -5.80 7.91
CA GLU A 99 5.24 -6.76 8.45
C GLU A 99 4.26 -6.05 9.40
N ILE A 100 3.01 -6.51 9.42
CA ILE A 100 1.98 -5.96 10.31
C ILE A 100 2.08 -6.69 11.65
N VAL A 101 2.27 -5.95 12.75
CA VAL A 101 2.54 -6.49 14.08
C VAL A 101 1.39 -6.11 15.03
N PRO A 102 0.37 -6.97 15.21
CA PRO A 102 -0.64 -6.78 16.24
C PRO A 102 -0.04 -6.67 17.64
N ILE A 103 -0.19 -5.51 18.28
CA ILE A 103 0.41 -5.23 19.59
C ILE A 103 -0.21 -6.09 20.70
N GLU A 104 -1.40 -6.65 20.49
CA GLU A 104 -2.06 -7.56 21.42
C GLU A 104 -1.21 -8.80 21.74
N ARG A 105 -0.32 -9.17 20.81
CA ARG A 105 0.59 -10.31 20.93
C ARG A 105 1.99 -9.93 21.44
N ILE A 106 2.23 -8.67 21.79
CA ILE A 106 3.58 -8.19 22.15
C ILE A 106 4.19 -8.90 23.36
N GLY A 107 3.37 -9.48 24.24
CA GLY A 107 3.82 -10.30 25.36
C GLY A 107 4.11 -11.77 25.04
N ASP A 108 3.82 -12.24 23.81
CA ASP A 108 4.10 -13.60 23.38
C ASP A 108 5.62 -13.81 23.28
N ALA A 109 6.11 -14.94 23.82
CA ALA A 109 7.54 -15.26 23.77
C ALA A 109 8.05 -15.38 22.31
N GLY A 110 9.15 -14.70 22.01
CA GLY A 110 9.81 -14.70 20.70
C GLY A 110 9.07 -13.90 19.61
N TYR A 111 7.94 -13.26 19.93
CA TYR A 111 7.12 -12.56 18.94
C TYR A 111 7.83 -11.39 18.26
N LEU A 112 8.78 -10.76 18.94
CA LEU A 112 9.55 -9.64 18.40
C LEU A 112 10.95 -10.02 17.88
N ASP A 113 11.33 -11.31 17.91
CA ASP A 113 12.70 -11.76 17.63
C ASP A 113 13.17 -11.45 16.19
N GLU A 114 12.23 -11.46 15.24
CA GLU A 114 12.52 -11.18 13.83
C GLU A 114 12.64 -9.69 13.51
N PHE A 115 12.20 -8.80 14.40
CA PHE A 115 12.19 -7.36 14.18
C PHE A 115 13.41 -6.68 14.79
N LYS A 116 13.97 -5.72 14.04
CA LYS A 116 14.98 -4.76 14.51
C LYS A 116 14.46 -3.35 14.57
N VAL A 117 13.48 -3.01 13.74
CA VAL A 117 12.82 -1.70 13.72
C VAL A 117 11.31 -1.90 13.84
N LEU A 118 10.69 -1.21 14.79
CA LEU A 118 9.23 -1.13 14.92
C LEU A 118 8.76 0.30 14.66
N LEU A 119 7.74 0.44 13.82
CA LEU A 119 7.08 1.69 13.49
C LEU A 119 5.80 1.79 14.32
N LEU A 120 5.64 2.87 15.07
CA LEU A 120 4.51 3.09 15.98
C LEU A 120 3.84 4.43 15.69
N SER A 121 2.51 4.46 15.63
CA SER A 121 1.74 5.70 15.58
C SER A 121 0.42 5.52 16.32
N TYR A 122 0.16 6.36 17.32
CA TYR A 122 -1.13 6.40 18.00
C TYR A 122 -2.17 7.27 17.28
N ASP A 123 -1.83 7.90 16.15
CA ASP A 123 -2.78 8.65 15.31
C ASP A 123 -3.70 7.71 14.49
N MET A 124 -3.57 6.41 14.74
CA MET A 124 -4.17 5.35 13.96
C MET A 124 -4.94 4.36 14.85
N TRP A 125 -4.40 4.07 16.04
CA TRP A 125 -4.97 3.18 17.03
C TRP A 125 -4.50 3.62 18.43
N LYS A 126 -5.19 3.23 19.51
CA LYS A 126 -4.76 3.49 20.89
C LYS A 126 -4.41 2.19 21.62
N PRO A 127 -3.40 2.20 22.51
CA PRO A 127 -3.01 1.00 23.25
C PRO A 127 -4.12 0.62 24.23
N LEU A 128 -4.56 -0.64 24.18
CA LEU A 128 -5.58 -1.17 25.09
C LEU A 128 -5.10 -1.30 26.53
N TYR A 129 -3.82 -1.62 26.72
CA TYR A 129 -3.27 -1.84 28.06
C TYR A 129 -1.94 -1.10 28.24
N GLU A 130 -1.75 -0.59 29.46
CA GLU A 130 -0.52 0.07 29.90
C GLU A 130 0.73 -0.80 29.71
N VAL A 131 0.61 -2.12 29.96
CA VAL A 131 1.72 -3.08 29.94
C VAL A 131 2.42 -3.16 28.58
N TYR A 132 1.75 -2.80 27.48
CA TYR A 132 2.35 -2.76 26.14
C TYR A 132 3.59 -1.86 26.11
N HIS A 133 3.60 -0.75 26.86
CA HIS A 133 4.76 0.14 26.91
C HIS A 133 5.96 -0.49 27.62
N GLN A 134 5.72 -1.37 28.59
CA GLN A 134 6.79 -2.09 29.30
C GLN A 134 7.48 -3.09 28.36
N TYR A 135 6.71 -3.85 27.58
CA TYR A 135 7.25 -4.76 26.57
C TYR A 135 8.05 -4.02 25.49
N LEU A 136 7.54 -2.87 25.00
CA LEU A 136 8.29 -2.03 24.06
C LEU A 136 9.60 -1.50 24.66
N ARG A 137 9.57 -1.03 25.92
CA ARG A 137 10.78 -0.57 26.63
C ARG A 137 11.82 -1.68 26.72
N ASP A 138 11.41 -2.88 27.09
CA ASP A 138 12.33 -4.00 27.30
C ASP A 138 12.94 -4.45 25.97
N TRP A 139 12.14 -4.58 24.91
CA TRP A 139 12.62 -4.88 23.56
C TRP A 139 13.60 -3.81 23.02
N VAL A 140 13.31 -2.52 23.23
CA VAL A 140 14.24 -1.44 22.85
C VAL A 140 15.56 -1.56 23.62
N LYS A 141 15.51 -1.78 24.94
CA LYS A 141 16.73 -1.95 25.76
C LYS A 141 17.59 -3.13 25.30
N GLU A 142 16.97 -4.16 24.75
CA GLU A 142 17.67 -5.36 24.24
C GLU A 142 18.30 -5.17 22.86
N GLY A 143 18.01 -4.08 22.14
CA GLY A 143 18.62 -3.75 20.84
C GLY A 143 17.62 -3.36 19.76
N GLY A 144 16.32 -3.35 20.04
CA GLY A 144 15.31 -2.88 19.12
C GLY A 144 15.34 -1.36 18.91
N VAL A 145 14.92 -0.91 17.73
CA VAL A 145 14.70 0.52 17.45
C VAL A 145 13.22 0.80 17.29
N LEU A 146 12.67 1.62 18.17
CA LEU A 146 11.27 2.06 18.11
C LEU A 146 11.21 3.46 17.48
N LEU A 147 10.60 3.55 16.30
CA LEU A 147 10.38 4.80 15.56
C LEU A 147 8.91 5.21 15.68
N PHE A 148 8.66 6.23 16.49
CA PHE A 148 7.32 6.75 16.79
C PHE A 148 6.95 7.91 15.84
N PHE A 149 5.72 7.92 15.35
CA PHE A 149 5.16 8.99 14.52
C PHE A 149 3.95 9.67 15.15
N GLY A 150 3.80 10.97 14.87
CA GLY A 150 2.59 11.71 15.19
C GLY A 150 2.47 12.08 16.67
N GLY A 151 1.30 11.83 17.25
CA GLY A 151 0.97 12.09 18.65
C GLY A 151 -0.04 13.23 18.85
N ALA A 152 -0.30 14.05 17.83
CA ALA A 152 -1.32 15.09 17.86
C ALA A 152 -2.63 14.55 17.25
N ASP A 153 -3.45 13.93 18.09
CA ASP A 153 -4.64 13.20 17.67
C ASP A 153 -5.81 13.38 18.65
N GLU A 154 -7.03 13.53 18.12
CA GLU A 154 -8.24 13.84 18.90
C GLU A 154 -8.61 12.70 19.85
N TYR A 155 -8.28 11.44 19.53
CA TYR A 155 -8.54 10.32 20.42
C TYR A 155 -7.63 10.32 21.66
N ASN A 156 -6.61 11.18 21.76
CA ASN A 156 -5.89 11.33 23.03
C ASN A 156 -6.82 11.78 24.18
N LYS A 157 -7.94 12.43 23.84
CA LYS A 157 -8.90 12.99 24.80
C LYS A 157 -9.95 11.98 25.29
N VAL A 158 -10.00 10.75 24.74
CA VAL A 158 -10.96 9.75 25.22
C VAL A 158 -10.63 9.33 26.65
N GLN A 159 -11.66 9.01 27.45
CA GLN A 159 -11.50 8.60 28.85
C GLN A 159 -11.11 7.12 28.93
N GLU A 160 -9.81 6.86 28.81
CA GLU A 160 -9.19 5.53 28.86
C GLU A 160 -8.04 5.51 29.88
N TRP A 161 -7.40 4.36 30.09
CA TRP A 161 -6.44 4.11 31.18
C TRP A 161 -5.35 5.19 31.33
N TRP A 162 -4.89 5.82 30.23
CA TRP A 162 -3.86 6.86 30.31
C TRP A 162 -4.39 8.13 30.97
N ARG A 163 -5.66 8.51 30.70
CA ARG A 163 -6.32 9.64 31.36
C ARG A 163 -6.55 9.36 32.83
N GLU A 164 -6.98 8.14 33.15
CA GLU A 164 -7.18 7.70 34.55
C GLU A 164 -5.87 7.71 35.34
N SER A 165 -4.76 7.41 34.65
CA SER A 165 -3.40 7.44 35.20
C SER A 165 -2.77 8.84 35.20
N GLY A 166 -3.52 9.88 34.83
CA GLY A 166 -3.08 11.28 34.88
C GLY A 166 -2.28 11.77 33.66
N TYR A 167 -2.13 10.94 32.62
CA TYR A 167 -1.47 11.34 31.38
C TYR A 167 -2.44 12.04 30.43
N GLU A 168 -1.97 13.08 29.73
CA GLU A 168 -2.80 13.73 28.72
C GLU A 168 -2.97 12.86 27.47
N ARG A 169 -1.95 12.06 27.14
CA ARG A 169 -1.83 11.28 25.91
C ARG A 169 -1.15 9.94 26.23
N PRO A 170 -1.48 8.83 25.56
CA PRO A 170 -0.85 7.53 25.85
C PRO A 170 0.66 7.54 25.57
N GLN A 171 1.13 8.27 24.55
CA GLN A 171 2.57 8.37 24.31
C GLN A 171 3.32 9.07 25.45
N ASP A 172 2.69 9.92 26.26
CA ASP A 172 3.37 10.52 27.42
C ASP A 172 3.76 9.44 28.42
N HIS A 173 2.87 8.47 28.66
CA HIS A 173 3.17 7.28 29.45
C HIS A 173 4.27 6.43 28.83
N LEU A 174 4.26 6.24 27.50
CA LEU A 174 5.33 5.49 26.80
C LEU A 174 6.69 6.17 26.99
N LEU A 175 6.75 7.48 26.82
CA LEU A 175 7.96 8.28 26.99
C LEU A 175 8.49 8.18 28.43
N GLU A 176 7.62 8.30 29.44
CA GLU A 176 8.01 8.09 30.84
C GLU A 176 8.49 6.66 31.09
N THR A 177 7.81 5.65 30.55
CA THR A 177 8.20 4.24 30.66
C THR A 177 9.60 3.97 30.06
N LEU A 178 9.95 4.68 28.98
CA LEU A 178 11.28 4.66 28.36
C LEU A 178 12.32 5.47 29.14
N GLY A 179 11.93 6.12 30.23
CA GLY A 179 12.78 6.97 31.06
C GLY A 179 13.13 8.29 30.41
N ILE A 180 12.26 8.84 29.55
CA ILE A 180 12.44 10.14 28.89
C ILE A 180 11.71 11.22 29.70
N LYS A 181 12.45 12.25 30.12
CA LYS A 181 11.87 13.33 30.93
C LYS A 181 11.23 14.38 30.03
N ILE A 182 9.91 14.52 30.12
CA ILE A 182 9.15 15.56 29.44
C ILE A 182 9.04 16.79 30.34
N GLU A 183 9.51 17.93 29.84
CA GLU A 183 9.34 19.23 30.52
C GLU A 183 8.04 19.91 30.07
N SER A 184 7.75 19.85 28.78
CA SER A 184 6.49 20.28 28.21
C SER A 184 6.24 19.64 26.85
N ALA A 185 4.99 19.60 26.44
CA ALA A 185 4.55 19.17 25.11
C ALA A 185 3.66 20.26 24.49
N LYS A 186 3.67 20.36 23.16
CA LYS A 186 2.87 21.35 22.42
C LYS A 186 2.45 20.80 21.07
N GLU A 187 1.15 20.90 20.79
CA GLU A 187 0.62 20.80 19.44
C GLU A 187 0.97 22.07 18.66
N LEU A 188 1.74 21.89 17.59
CA LEU A 188 2.23 22.98 16.75
C LEU A 188 1.28 23.16 15.58
N THR A 189 0.51 24.24 15.60
CA THR A 189 -0.49 24.59 14.57
C THR A 189 -0.21 25.92 13.88
N THR A 190 0.72 26.73 14.43
CA THR A 190 1.12 28.01 13.86
C THR A 190 2.30 27.85 12.91
N PRO A 191 2.18 28.30 11.66
CA PRO A 191 3.29 28.29 10.72
C PRO A 191 4.27 29.44 11.00
N THR A 192 5.55 29.19 10.77
CA THR A 192 6.65 30.18 10.93
C THR A 192 6.99 30.89 9.61
N VAL A 193 6.59 30.30 8.48
CA VAL A 193 6.57 30.91 7.13
C VAL A 193 5.13 30.78 6.62
N PRO A 194 4.55 31.78 5.93
CA PRO A 194 3.29 31.66 5.20
C PRO A 194 2.99 30.27 4.66
N GLY A 195 2.05 29.57 5.31
CA GLY A 195 1.63 28.24 4.85
C GLY A 195 2.61 27.09 5.14
N MET A 196 3.47 27.16 6.17
CA MET A 196 4.41 26.08 6.52
C MET A 196 4.95 26.10 7.97
N HIS A 197 5.08 24.93 8.58
CA HIS A 197 5.93 24.71 9.74
C HIS A 197 7.40 24.65 9.29
N VAL A 198 8.26 25.50 9.85
CA VAL A 198 9.71 25.45 9.61
C VAL A 198 10.38 24.82 10.83
N LEU A 199 11.07 23.70 10.60
CA LEU A 199 11.84 23.02 11.62
C LEU A 199 13.33 23.18 11.32
N LYS A 200 14.08 23.69 12.29
CA LYS A 200 15.53 23.86 12.18
C LYS A 200 16.24 22.59 12.59
N ALA A 201 17.26 22.17 11.84
CA ALA A 201 18.11 21.06 12.22
C ALA A 201 18.78 21.33 13.58
N GLY A 202 18.63 20.39 14.52
CA GLY A 202 19.25 20.46 15.84
C GLY A 202 20.70 19.95 15.84
N ILE A 203 21.01 19.04 14.92
CA ILE A 203 22.36 18.53 14.64
C ILE A 203 22.55 18.36 13.14
N GLU A 204 23.81 18.38 12.70
CA GLU A 204 24.15 18.10 11.31
C GLU A 204 24.59 16.65 11.13
N ASN A 205 23.77 15.84 10.48
CA ASN A 205 24.08 14.45 10.12
C ASN A 205 23.50 14.10 8.74
N ASN A 206 23.69 12.86 8.29
CA ASN A 206 23.20 12.42 6.97
C ASN A 206 21.67 12.54 6.85
N LEU A 207 20.93 12.15 7.91
CA LEU A 207 19.47 12.27 7.95
C LEU A 207 19.04 13.74 7.83
N THR A 208 19.56 14.64 8.66
CA THR A 208 19.13 16.04 8.67
C THR A 208 19.46 16.74 7.35
N ARG A 209 20.63 16.49 6.76
CA ARG A 209 20.98 17.00 5.42
C ARG A 209 20.02 16.51 4.33
N LYS A 210 19.62 15.24 4.36
CA LYS A 210 18.66 14.69 3.40
C LYS A 210 17.26 15.26 3.61
N LEU A 211 16.79 15.33 4.85
CA LEU A 211 15.47 15.88 5.14
C LEU A 211 15.39 17.37 4.75
N VAL A 212 16.43 18.17 5.01
CA VAL A 212 16.51 19.55 4.52
C VAL A 212 16.35 19.63 2.99
N LYS A 213 16.99 18.74 2.23
CA LYS A 213 16.84 18.67 0.76
C LYS A 213 15.45 18.21 0.31
N LEU A 214 14.80 17.34 1.08
CA LEU A 214 13.46 16.80 0.80
C LEU A 214 12.33 17.70 1.26
N GLY A 215 12.62 18.57 2.23
CA GLY A 215 11.75 19.63 2.75
C GLY A 215 11.30 20.47 1.59
N VAL A 216 10.13 20.13 1.08
CA VAL A 216 9.55 20.71 -0.12
C VAL A 216 9.67 22.23 0.01
N ALA A 217 10.43 22.84 -0.91
CA ALA A 217 10.40 24.28 -1.06
C ALA A 217 8.92 24.66 -1.26
N PRO A 218 8.35 25.60 -0.47
CA PRO A 218 7.00 26.05 -0.70
C PRO A 218 6.88 26.50 -2.15
N LYS A 219 5.97 25.89 -2.93
CA LYS A 219 5.64 26.45 -4.24
C LYS A 219 4.75 27.65 -3.99
N PHE A 220 5.38 28.81 -3.88
CA PHE A 220 4.68 30.08 -4.01
C PHE A 220 3.90 30.06 -5.31
N ALA A 221 2.69 30.62 -5.27
CA ALA A 221 1.83 30.57 -6.42
C ALA A 221 2.50 31.28 -7.61
N GLU A 222 2.51 30.59 -8.73
CA GLU A 222 3.01 31.08 -10.01
C GLU A 222 1.83 31.12 -10.99
N GLU A 223 1.81 32.15 -11.84
CA GLU A 223 0.77 32.26 -12.86
C GLU A 223 0.83 31.09 -13.84
N GLY A 224 -0.34 30.70 -14.32
CA GLY A 224 -0.48 29.71 -15.39
C GLY A 224 -1.51 28.63 -15.11
N LEU A 225 -1.69 27.79 -16.13
CA LEU A 225 -2.65 26.71 -16.16
C LEU A 225 -2.13 25.49 -15.38
N ILE A 226 -2.96 25.03 -14.44
CA ILE A 226 -2.80 23.78 -13.72
C ILE A 226 -3.82 22.78 -14.27
N ILE A 227 -3.37 21.66 -14.84
CA ILE A 227 -4.26 20.60 -15.33
C ILE A 227 -4.45 19.57 -14.21
N PRO A 228 -5.70 19.33 -13.75
CA PRO A 228 -5.95 18.33 -12.73
C PRO A 228 -5.44 16.93 -13.13
N GLY A 229 -4.69 16.27 -12.26
CA GLY A 229 -4.05 14.98 -12.54
C GLY A 229 -2.65 15.05 -13.14
N GLY A 230 -2.17 16.24 -13.52
CA GLY A 230 -0.81 16.48 -14.01
C GLY A 230 0.23 16.63 -12.89
N GLU A 231 1.51 16.61 -13.23
CA GLU A 231 2.61 16.84 -12.26
C GLU A 231 2.61 18.27 -11.71
N GLU A 232 2.09 19.23 -12.49
CA GLU A 232 1.96 20.63 -12.15
C GLU A 232 0.88 20.92 -11.10
N GLU A 233 -0.10 20.01 -10.94
CA GLU A 233 -1.17 20.11 -9.93
C GLU A 233 -0.67 19.71 -8.54
N VAL A 234 0.23 18.74 -8.49
CA VAL A 234 0.79 18.16 -7.26
C VAL A 234 1.19 19.20 -6.21
N PRO A 235 1.91 20.30 -6.54
CA PRO A 235 2.29 21.30 -5.54
C PRO A 235 1.13 22.16 -5.01
N TYR A 236 0.01 22.23 -5.72
CA TYR A 236 -1.16 23.06 -5.36
C TYR A 236 -2.29 22.24 -4.75
N LEU A 237 -2.36 20.94 -5.02
CA LEU A 237 -3.38 20.05 -4.48
C LEU A 237 -3.15 19.80 -2.99
N TYR A 238 -3.95 20.47 -2.16
CA TYR A 238 -3.83 20.43 -0.72
C TYR A 238 -4.55 19.24 -0.10
N GLU A 239 -5.80 18.95 -0.46
CA GLU A 239 -6.56 17.80 0.06
C GLU A 239 -7.38 17.14 -1.05
N VAL A 240 -7.59 15.82 -0.95
CA VAL A 240 -8.41 15.03 -1.89
C VAL A 240 -9.56 14.30 -1.20
N GLY A 241 -10.00 14.77 -0.01
CA GLY A 241 -10.94 14.12 0.91
C GLY A 241 -12.06 13.26 0.29
N GLY A 242 -11.74 12.00 -0.01
CA GLY A 242 -12.65 11.05 -0.66
C GLY A 242 -12.93 11.28 -2.16
N SER A 243 -12.36 12.32 -2.76
CA SER A 243 -12.41 12.56 -4.21
C SER A 243 -11.65 11.49 -5.00
N GLY A 244 -12.21 11.10 -6.14
CA GLY A 244 -11.57 10.21 -7.09
C GLY A 244 -10.38 10.86 -7.80
N GLY A 245 -9.39 10.05 -8.17
CA GLY A 245 -8.27 10.48 -9.01
C GLY A 245 -8.65 10.66 -10.47
N SER A 246 -7.79 11.38 -11.20
CA SER A 246 -8.02 11.82 -12.57
C SER A 246 -7.99 10.70 -13.61
N TRP A 247 -9.04 10.61 -14.42
CA TRP A 247 -8.99 10.01 -15.75
C TRP A 247 -9.00 11.16 -16.77
N ARG A 248 -7.98 11.25 -17.62
CA ARG A 248 -7.87 12.25 -18.72
C ARG A 248 -7.87 13.74 -18.31
N GLY A 249 -7.12 14.13 -17.28
CA GLY A 249 -6.90 15.55 -16.98
C GLY A 249 -8.04 16.24 -16.24
N VAL A 250 -8.83 15.48 -15.48
CA VAL A 250 -10.05 15.97 -14.80
C VAL A 250 -10.06 15.51 -13.36
N ARG A 251 -10.63 16.31 -12.45
CA ARG A 251 -10.89 15.92 -11.07
C ARG A 251 -12.37 16.04 -10.73
N PHE A 252 -12.88 15.07 -9.99
CA PHE A 252 -14.26 15.02 -9.54
C PHE A 252 -14.39 14.61 -8.08
N ALA A 253 -15.52 14.94 -7.46
CA ALA A 253 -15.80 14.70 -6.06
C ALA A 253 -17.28 14.41 -5.86
N ASP A 254 -17.63 13.17 -5.54
CA ASP A 254 -19.04 12.75 -5.48
C ASP A 254 -19.54 12.61 -4.05
N LYS A 255 -20.83 12.89 -3.83
CA LYS A 255 -21.48 12.79 -2.51
C LYS A 255 -20.77 13.68 -1.48
N TYR A 256 -20.14 13.08 -0.48
CA TYR A 256 -19.41 13.79 0.57
C TYR A 256 -17.92 13.97 0.24
N GLY A 257 -17.49 13.50 -0.93
CA GLY A 257 -16.14 13.72 -1.44
C GLY A 257 -15.88 15.21 -1.68
N TYR A 258 -14.63 15.61 -1.53
CA TYR A 258 -14.16 16.95 -1.88
C TYR A 258 -12.67 16.93 -2.24
N PHE A 259 -12.21 18.00 -2.88
CA PHE A 259 -10.79 18.30 -3.00
C PHE A 259 -10.52 19.78 -2.79
N THR A 260 -9.31 20.13 -2.37
CA THR A 260 -8.92 21.51 -2.02
C THR A 260 -7.58 21.83 -2.63
N TYR A 261 -7.49 22.99 -3.28
CA TYR A 261 -6.24 23.60 -3.72
C TYR A 261 -5.76 24.62 -2.68
N GLN A 262 -4.45 24.79 -2.53
CA GLN A 262 -3.83 25.83 -1.73
C GLN A 262 -2.93 26.69 -2.62
N PHE A 263 -3.07 28.01 -2.50
CA PHE A 263 -2.19 28.98 -3.13
C PHE A 263 -1.50 29.83 -2.06
N ILE A 264 -0.18 29.93 -2.15
CA ILE A 264 0.66 30.72 -1.24
C ILE A 264 1.06 32.00 -1.97
N LEU A 265 0.42 33.12 -1.61
CA LEU A 265 0.41 34.42 -2.28
C LEU A 265 0.83 35.58 -1.32
N PRO A 266 1.93 35.49 -0.55
CA PRO A 266 2.34 36.58 0.33
C PRO A 266 2.63 37.86 -0.47
N GLY A 267 2.02 38.98 -0.07
CA GLY A 267 2.27 40.28 -0.70
C GLY A 267 1.63 40.51 -2.07
N ALA A 268 0.87 39.55 -2.61
CA ALA A 268 0.06 39.76 -3.80
C ALA A 268 -0.95 40.90 -3.58
N ARG A 269 -1.12 41.78 -4.58
CA ARG A 269 -2.08 42.90 -4.51
C ARG A 269 -3.47 42.48 -4.96
N ALA A 270 -3.54 41.63 -5.97
CA ALA A 270 -4.75 40.92 -6.37
C ALA A 270 -4.41 39.51 -6.86
N ALA A 271 -5.37 38.61 -6.76
CA ALA A 271 -5.28 37.27 -7.34
C ALA A 271 -6.66 36.80 -7.77
N SER A 272 -6.73 36.10 -8.90
CA SER A 272 -7.94 35.45 -9.40
C SER A 272 -7.61 34.09 -9.99
N VAL A 273 -8.62 33.24 -10.08
CA VAL A 273 -8.52 31.94 -10.73
C VAL A 273 -9.63 31.79 -11.75
N GLU A 274 -9.31 31.27 -12.92
CA GLU A 274 -10.28 30.85 -13.93
C GLU A 274 -10.36 29.33 -13.93
N LEU A 275 -11.54 28.81 -13.63
CA LEU A 275 -11.82 27.39 -13.55
C LEU A 275 -12.52 26.93 -14.81
N THR A 276 -12.00 25.92 -15.47
CA THR A 276 -12.76 25.18 -16.49
C THR A 276 -13.53 24.08 -15.77
N ILE A 277 -14.79 24.34 -15.44
CA ILE A 277 -15.60 23.49 -14.55
C ILE A 277 -17.02 23.28 -15.09
N GLY A 278 -17.58 22.09 -14.86
CA GLY A 278 -18.96 21.73 -15.20
C GLY A 278 -19.55 20.73 -14.21
N ASN A 279 -20.75 20.22 -14.52
CA ASN A 279 -21.58 19.35 -13.69
C ASN A 279 -22.06 20.02 -12.39
N ASN A 280 -22.43 19.24 -11.36
CA ASN A 280 -23.01 19.73 -10.11
C ASN A 280 -21.96 20.23 -9.10
N TYR A 281 -21.25 21.31 -9.45
CA TYR A 281 -20.19 21.85 -8.61
C TYR A 281 -20.69 22.77 -7.49
N LEU A 282 -19.99 22.72 -6.36
CA LEU A 282 -19.98 23.73 -5.31
C LEU A 282 -18.53 24.09 -5.00
N VAL A 283 -18.18 25.37 -5.10
CA VAL A 283 -16.84 25.87 -4.79
C VAL A 283 -16.90 26.83 -3.62
N LYS A 284 -16.03 26.57 -2.64
CA LYS A 284 -15.87 27.39 -1.44
C LYS A 284 -14.43 27.87 -1.32
N ILE A 285 -14.24 29.06 -0.76
CA ILE A 285 -12.92 29.64 -0.48
C ILE A 285 -12.73 29.84 1.01
N SER A 286 -11.50 29.65 1.49
CA SER A 286 -11.09 29.96 2.85
C SER A 286 -9.69 30.57 2.89
N GLY A 287 -9.41 31.47 3.84
CA GLY A 287 -8.06 31.92 4.15
C GLY A 287 -7.42 31.20 5.34
N ASP A 288 -8.21 30.42 6.10
CA ASP A 288 -7.81 29.84 7.39
C ASP A 288 -8.17 28.35 7.56
N MET A 289 -8.73 27.73 6.51
CA MET A 289 -9.29 26.36 6.50
C MET A 289 -10.47 26.10 7.45
N ARG A 290 -10.94 27.12 8.17
CA ARG A 290 -12.00 27.01 9.18
C ARG A 290 -13.27 27.70 8.72
N THR A 291 -13.13 28.92 8.22
CA THR A 291 -14.22 29.75 7.73
C THR A 291 -14.27 29.64 6.22
N TRP A 292 -15.39 29.14 5.70
CA TRP A 292 -15.57 28.88 4.26
C TRP A 292 -16.68 29.75 3.69
N THR A 293 -16.37 30.47 2.60
CA THR A 293 -17.33 31.27 1.83
C THR A 293 -17.68 30.54 0.55
N GLU A 294 -18.97 30.35 0.27
CA GLU A 294 -19.43 29.88 -1.05
C GLU A 294 -19.22 30.99 -2.09
N VAL A 295 -18.54 30.65 -3.17
CA VAL A 295 -18.15 31.62 -4.21
C VAL A 295 -18.66 31.23 -5.60
N LEU A 296 -19.04 29.96 -5.78
CA LEU A 296 -19.55 29.45 -7.04
C LEU A 296 -20.37 28.19 -6.78
N ARG A 297 -21.54 28.08 -7.42
CA ARG A 297 -22.45 26.92 -7.35
C ARG A 297 -23.11 26.69 -8.71
N ALA A 298 -23.25 25.44 -9.10
CA ALA A 298 -23.97 25.05 -10.32
C ALA A 298 -25.48 25.36 -10.22
N GLU A 299 -26.10 25.65 -11.35
CA GLU A 299 -27.52 25.92 -11.44
C GLU A 299 -28.34 24.68 -11.01
N PRO A 300 -29.52 24.84 -10.37
CA PRO A 300 -30.30 23.72 -9.84
C PRO A 300 -30.70 22.65 -10.87
N GLU A 301 -30.72 22.98 -12.16
CA GLU A 301 -31.00 22.04 -13.25
C GLU A 301 -29.93 20.94 -13.42
N TYR A 302 -28.73 21.15 -12.87
CA TYR A 302 -27.64 20.16 -12.85
C TYR A 302 -27.58 19.34 -11.55
N ALA A 303 -28.59 19.48 -10.67
CA ALA A 303 -28.59 18.87 -9.34
C ALA A 303 -28.74 17.34 -9.31
N GLU A 304 -29.07 16.71 -10.45
CA GLU A 304 -29.12 15.25 -10.66
C GLU A 304 -27.96 14.73 -11.54
N GLY A 305 -26.98 15.60 -11.84
CA GLY A 305 -25.84 15.32 -12.71
C GLY A 305 -26.14 15.49 -14.20
N ASP A 306 -25.13 15.88 -14.97
CA ASP A 306 -25.20 16.03 -16.43
C ASP A 306 -24.02 15.33 -17.12
N VAL A 307 -24.30 14.14 -17.64
CA VAL A 307 -23.34 13.33 -18.40
C VAL A 307 -22.91 14.03 -19.70
N ALA A 308 -23.72 14.94 -20.24
CA ALA A 308 -23.38 15.71 -21.43
C ALA A 308 -22.52 16.95 -21.13
N LEU A 309 -22.29 17.27 -19.85
CA LEU A 309 -21.46 18.40 -19.40
C LEU A 309 -21.83 19.74 -20.06
N LYS A 310 -23.12 20.03 -20.24
CA LYS A 310 -23.60 21.20 -20.99
C LYS A 310 -23.18 22.53 -20.36
N ASN A 311 -22.98 22.55 -19.04
CA ASN A 311 -22.53 23.73 -18.31
C ASN A 311 -21.00 23.84 -18.17
N LEU A 312 -20.22 22.90 -18.74
CA LEU A 312 -18.76 22.96 -18.71
C LEU A 312 -18.26 24.22 -19.40
N GLY A 313 -17.55 25.05 -18.65
CA GLY A 313 -16.96 26.26 -19.20
C GLY A 313 -16.13 27.04 -18.18
N PRO A 314 -15.55 28.18 -18.60
CA PRO A 314 -14.75 29.02 -17.73
C PRO A 314 -15.62 29.70 -16.66
N ARG A 315 -15.12 29.76 -15.43
CA ARG A 315 -15.69 30.49 -14.30
C ARG A 315 -14.57 31.21 -13.55
N THR A 316 -14.63 32.53 -13.49
CA THR A 316 -13.61 33.33 -12.80
C THR A 316 -14.02 33.61 -11.36
N ILE A 317 -13.08 33.40 -10.44
CA ILE A 317 -13.27 33.70 -9.01
C ILE A 317 -12.16 34.65 -8.55
N ASN A 318 -12.55 35.73 -7.89
CA ASN A 318 -11.61 36.66 -7.25
C ASN A 318 -11.14 36.06 -5.91
N LEU A 319 -9.85 35.75 -5.80
CA LEU A 319 -9.25 35.20 -4.58
C LEU A 319 -8.87 36.30 -3.58
N THR A 320 -8.62 37.51 -4.06
CA THR A 320 -8.08 38.66 -3.30
C THR A 320 -8.77 38.89 -1.93
N PRO A 321 -10.10 39.00 -1.83
CA PRO A 321 -10.75 39.29 -0.55
C PRO A 321 -10.69 38.13 0.46
N HIS A 322 -10.25 36.95 0.02
CA HIS A 322 -10.20 35.73 0.83
C HIS A 322 -8.79 35.26 1.18
N ILE A 323 -7.75 35.99 0.74
CA ILE A 323 -6.38 35.70 1.13
C ILE A 323 -6.25 35.90 2.64
N GLY A 324 -5.86 34.83 3.34
CA GLY A 324 -5.65 34.84 4.78
C GLY A 324 -4.53 35.81 5.18
N LYS A 325 -4.48 36.18 6.47
CA LYS A 325 -3.44 37.07 7.02
C LYS A 325 -2.01 36.56 6.80
N ASN A 326 -1.86 35.25 6.61
CA ASN A 326 -0.62 34.57 6.30
C ASN A 326 -0.30 34.55 4.80
N GLY A 327 -1.08 35.21 3.94
CA GLY A 327 -0.89 35.20 2.49
C GLY A 327 -1.33 33.89 1.82
N VAL A 328 -2.19 33.09 2.45
CA VAL A 328 -2.64 31.79 1.91
C VAL A 328 -4.13 31.84 1.57
N VAL A 329 -4.53 31.20 0.49
CA VAL A 329 -5.94 31.00 0.13
C VAL A 329 -6.17 29.55 -0.28
N TYR A 330 -7.31 29.01 0.11
CA TYR A 330 -7.75 27.65 -0.16
C TYR A 330 -9.01 27.66 -1.00
N LEU A 331 -9.07 26.79 -2.00
CA LEU A 331 -10.21 26.65 -2.91
C LEU A 331 -10.69 25.20 -2.87
N ARG A 332 -11.88 24.96 -2.29
CA ARG A 332 -12.46 23.64 -2.11
C ARG A 332 -13.63 23.41 -3.05
N PHE A 333 -13.63 22.23 -3.66
CA PHE A 333 -14.64 21.77 -4.62
C PHE A 333 -15.39 20.62 -4.00
N LEU A 334 -16.72 20.69 -4.03
CA LEU A 334 -17.65 19.74 -3.44
C LEU A 334 -18.77 19.45 -4.45
N ASP A 335 -19.45 18.32 -4.24
CA ASP A 335 -20.74 18.05 -4.83
C ASP A 335 -21.80 19.03 -4.27
N ALA A 336 -22.52 19.73 -5.14
CA ALA A 336 -23.56 20.66 -4.71
C ALA A 336 -24.81 19.93 -4.18
N SER A 337 -25.04 18.67 -4.60
CA SER A 337 -26.17 17.83 -4.17
C SER A 337 -25.71 16.40 -3.86
N THR A 338 -25.46 16.10 -2.58
CA THR A 338 -24.79 14.85 -2.17
C THR A 338 -25.58 13.53 -2.34
N HIS A 339 -26.73 13.53 -3.04
CA HIS A 339 -27.67 12.41 -3.12
C HIS A 339 -27.58 11.60 -4.41
N ASP A 340 -27.09 12.18 -5.51
CA ASP A 340 -27.00 11.57 -6.84
C ASP A 340 -25.59 11.02 -7.15
N GLY A 341 -24.56 11.54 -6.48
CA GLY A 341 -23.16 11.17 -6.65
C GLY A 341 -22.53 11.72 -7.94
N TRP A 342 -22.99 12.86 -8.44
CA TRP A 342 -22.49 13.51 -9.66
C TRP A 342 -21.91 14.90 -9.37
N GLY A 343 -20.73 14.98 -8.76
CA GLY A 343 -20.18 16.27 -8.35
C GLY A 343 -19.38 17.03 -9.43
N PRO A 344 -18.48 17.96 -9.04
CA PRO A 344 -17.79 18.87 -9.95
C PRO A 344 -16.95 18.11 -10.98
N TYR A 345 -17.00 18.55 -12.24
CA TYR A 345 -16.08 18.14 -13.30
C TYR A 345 -15.06 19.27 -13.52
N LEU A 346 -13.89 19.22 -12.87
CA LEU A 346 -12.85 20.24 -12.99
C LEU A 346 -11.80 19.80 -14.02
N ALA A 347 -11.63 20.57 -15.09
CA ALA A 347 -10.72 20.29 -16.20
C ALA A 347 -9.52 21.25 -16.31
N GLY A 348 -9.51 22.35 -15.54
CA GLY A 348 -8.41 23.31 -15.57
C GLY A 348 -8.54 24.39 -14.51
N VAL A 349 -7.40 24.86 -14.01
CA VAL A 349 -7.28 25.93 -13.01
C VAL A 349 -6.19 26.89 -13.48
N ASP A 350 -6.58 28.05 -14.01
CA ASP A 350 -5.64 29.08 -14.48
C ASP A 350 -5.51 30.21 -13.45
N LEU A 351 -4.35 30.33 -12.83
CA LEU A 351 -4.08 31.31 -11.77
C LEU A 351 -3.49 32.60 -12.33
N LYS A 352 -4.06 33.74 -11.95
CA LYS A 352 -3.61 35.09 -12.33
C LYS A 352 -3.32 35.92 -11.08
N ILE A 353 -2.20 36.65 -11.07
CA ILE A 353 -1.69 37.36 -9.90
C ILE A 353 -1.24 38.76 -10.30
N GLU A 354 -1.79 39.79 -9.66
CA GLU A 354 -1.31 41.16 -9.82
C GLU A 354 -0.35 41.55 -8.70
N GLY A 355 0.84 42.00 -9.10
CA GLY A 355 1.95 42.33 -8.22
C GLY A 355 2.91 41.16 -7.98
N GLU A 356 3.97 41.43 -7.23
CA GLU A 356 4.99 40.42 -6.96
C GLU A 356 4.63 39.59 -5.72
N VAL A 357 4.55 38.27 -5.89
CA VAL A 357 4.50 37.34 -4.76
C VAL A 357 5.84 37.44 -4.02
N LYS A 358 5.82 37.98 -2.80
CA LYS A 358 7.00 38.16 -1.96
C LYS A 358 7.47 36.81 -1.45
N LYS A 359 8.37 36.18 -2.20
CA LYS A 359 9.05 34.96 -1.77
C LYS A 359 10.03 35.34 -0.64
N PRO A 360 10.01 34.68 0.54
CA PRO A 360 11.10 34.81 1.50
C PRO A 360 12.41 34.37 0.83
N GLU A 361 13.54 34.84 1.36
CA GLU A 361 14.89 34.44 0.93
C GLU A 361 15.14 32.96 1.25
N SER A 362 14.51 32.06 0.50
CA SER A 362 14.54 30.60 0.71
C SER A 362 14.16 30.15 2.13
N LEU A 363 13.99 28.84 2.32
CA LEU A 363 14.09 28.29 3.67
C LEU A 363 15.52 28.50 4.17
N PRO A 364 15.76 28.77 5.46
CA PRO A 364 17.11 28.72 5.99
C PRO A 364 17.75 27.38 5.60
N GLY A 365 19.01 27.39 5.17
CA GLY A 365 19.66 26.23 4.55
C GLY A 365 19.75 24.99 5.43
N ASP A 366 19.39 25.09 6.71
CA ASP A 366 19.34 24.02 7.71
C ASP A 366 17.90 23.63 8.12
N SER A 367 16.89 24.05 7.35
CA SER A 367 15.48 23.90 7.72
C SER A 367 14.72 22.87 6.88
N PHE A 368 13.79 22.18 7.54
CA PHE A 368 12.84 21.22 6.94
C PHE A 368 11.42 21.78 7.03
N GLY A 369 10.76 21.92 5.88
CA GLY A 369 9.42 22.46 5.75
C GLY A 369 8.32 21.39 5.78
N ILE A 370 7.28 21.60 6.59
CA ILE A 370 6.09 20.73 6.65
C ILE A 370 4.82 21.56 6.47
N SER A 371 3.88 21.07 5.66
CA SER A 371 2.59 21.72 5.42
C SER A 371 1.79 21.93 6.72
N PRO A 372 1.14 23.10 6.92
CA PRO A 372 0.47 23.50 8.15
C PRO A 372 -0.87 22.78 8.38
N ARG A 373 -1.29 21.97 7.40
CA ARG A 373 -2.45 21.07 7.54
C ARG A 373 -2.24 19.95 8.53
N TYR A 374 -0.99 19.69 8.85
CA TYR A 374 -0.60 18.65 9.78
C TYR A 374 -0.24 19.32 11.11
N THR A 375 -1.06 19.07 12.13
CA THR A 375 -0.67 19.39 13.50
C THR A 375 0.54 18.54 13.85
N LEU A 376 1.65 19.18 14.20
CA LEU A 376 2.85 18.47 14.65
C LEU A 376 2.83 18.38 16.18
N MET A 377 3.44 17.33 16.72
CA MET A 377 3.69 17.22 18.16
C MET A 377 5.14 17.56 18.46
N GLY A 378 5.36 18.54 19.34
CA GLY A 378 6.69 18.92 19.80
C GLY A 378 6.85 18.74 21.30
N TYR A 379 8.05 18.37 21.75
CA TYR A 379 8.38 18.25 23.17
C TYR A 379 9.60 19.08 23.55
N LYS A 380 9.62 19.55 24.79
CA LYS A 380 10.85 19.96 25.47
C LYS A 380 11.33 18.81 26.34
N THR A 381 12.55 18.36 26.08
CA THR A 381 13.20 17.23 26.77
C THR A 381 14.68 17.57 26.93
N SER A 382 15.28 17.23 28.07
CA SER A 382 16.66 17.62 28.42
C SER A 382 17.70 16.58 28.00
N ASP A 383 17.35 15.30 27.93
CA ASP A 383 18.25 14.16 27.78
C ASP A 383 18.12 13.44 26.43
N THR A 384 17.84 14.21 25.37
CA THR A 384 17.60 13.69 24.02
C THR A 384 18.36 14.50 22.97
N VAL A 385 18.71 13.86 21.86
CA VAL A 385 19.36 14.50 20.71
C VAL A 385 18.28 15.09 19.81
N SER A 386 18.27 16.42 19.65
CA SER A 386 17.35 17.09 18.71
C SER A 386 17.83 16.89 17.28
N LEU A 387 17.00 16.29 16.42
CA LEU A 387 17.24 16.23 14.99
C LEU A 387 16.61 17.43 14.28
N PHE A 388 15.37 17.77 14.65
CA PHE A 388 14.65 18.94 14.17
C PHE A 388 13.80 19.55 15.28
N SER A 389 13.87 20.88 15.42
CA SER A 389 13.12 21.64 16.42
C SER A 389 12.50 22.91 15.84
N THR A 390 11.45 23.41 16.48
CA THR A 390 10.91 24.74 16.19
C THR A 390 11.85 25.83 16.70
N GLN A 391 11.64 27.07 16.24
CA GLN A 391 12.34 28.25 16.76
C GLN A 391 12.08 28.48 18.27
N GLU A 392 10.92 28.05 18.77
CA GLU A 392 10.55 28.12 20.20
C GLU A 392 11.22 27.02 21.07
N GLY A 393 12.06 26.18 20.47
CA GLY A 393 12.82 25.13 21.14
C GLY A 393 12.05 23.83 21.39
N TYR A 394 10.90 23.61 20.75
CA TYR A 394 10.21 22.33 20.80
C TYR A 394 10.84 21.36 19.79
N LYS A 395 11.34 20.22 20.27
CA LYS A 395 11.88 19.14 19.44
C LYS A 395 10.72 18.39 18.79
N VAL A 396 10.72 18.30 17.46
CA VAL A 396 9.70 17.59 16.67
C VAL A 396 10.23 16.25 16.18
N ILE A 397 11.49 16.22 15.72
CA ILE A 397 12.18 14.97 15.41
C ILE A 397 13.39 14.89 16.34
N TRP A 398 13.51 13.82 17.11
CA TRP A 398 14.57 13.65 18.09
C TRP A 398 14.77 12.18 18.43
N GLU A 399 15.90 11.86 19.05
CA GLU A 399 16.22 10.49 19.43
C GLU A 399 16.81 10.39 20.84
N LYS A 400 16.76 9.18 21.39
CA LYS A 400 17.45 8.79 22.62
C LYS A 400 17.92 7.33 22.50
N GLU A 401 19.18 7.09 22.82
CA GLU A 401 19.72 5.73 22.97
C GLU A 401 19.25 5.13 24.29
N LEU A 402 18.83 3.87 24.25
CA LEU A 402 18.22 3.18 25.38
C LEU A 402 18.73 1.74 25.43
N GLY A 403 19.60 1.43 26.40
CA GLY A 403 20.25 0.12 26.46
C GLY A 403 21.11 -0.12 25.22
N ARG A 404 20.83 -1.19 24.47
CA ARG A 404 21.50 -1.49 23.19
C ARG A 404 20.74 -0.97 21.96
N GLY A 405 19.54 -0.44 22.15
CA GLY A 405 18.70 0.05 21.07
C GLY A 405 18.48 1.57 21.14
N ALA A 406 17.46 2.04 20.43
CA ALA A 406 17.15 3.46 20.35
C ALA A 406 15.65 3.71 20.25
N PHE A 407 15.22 4.86 20.76
CA PHE A 407 13.92 5.44 20.50
C PHE A 407 14.08 6.68 19.64
N ILE A 408 13.34 6.74 18.53
CA ILE A 408 13.31 7.89 17.64
C ILE A 408 11.87 8.40 17.62
N TYR A 409 11.68 9.67 17.98
CA TYR A 409 10.40 10.34 17.91
C TYR A 409 10.35 11.23 16.66
N ALA A 410 9.31 11.10 15.86
CA ALA A 410 8.99 11.98 14.75
C ALA A 410 7.55 12.49 14.93
N GLY A 411 7.38 13.66 15.53
CA GLY A 411 6.10 14.31 15.80
C GLY A 411 5.32 14.79 14.56
N VAL A 412 5.58 14.17 13.42
CA VAL A 412 4.89 14.37 12.16
C VAL A 412 3.83 13.28 12.04
N PRO A 413 2.54 13.61 11.87
CA PRO A 413 1.47 12.62 11.86
C PRO A 413 1.62 11.66 10.68
N SER A 414 1.32 10.37 10.88
CA SER A 414 1.57 9.32 9.88
C SER A 414 0.90 9.56 8.53
N LYS A 415 -0.29 10.19 8.52
CA LYS A 415 -0.99 10.61 7.29
C LYS A 415 -0.19 11.59 6.42
N PHE A 416 0.82 12.29 6.95
CA PHE A 416 1.73 13.14 6.17
C PHE A 416 2.41 12.34 5.04
N PHE A 417 2.82 11.11 5.34
CA PHE A 417 3.60 10.27 4.44
C PHE A 417 2.77 9.64 3.31
N ALA A 418 1.43 9.65 3.41
CA ALA A 418 0.53 9.08 2.41
C ALA A 418 0.27 10.02 1.21
N HIS A 419 0.39 11.34 1.41
CA HIS A 419 -0.18 12.31 0.47
C HIS A 419 0.78 12.84 -0.61
N HIS A 420 2.08 12.61 -0.51
CA HIS A 420 3.06 13.13 -1.48
C HIS A 420 4.32 12.26 -1.61
N ARG A 421 4.92 12.18 -2.81
CA ARG A 421 6.12 11.36 -3.08
C ARG A 421 7.33 11.79 -2.23
N ASN A 422 7.55 13.08 -2.06
CA ASN A 422 8.63 13.59 -1.20
C ASN A 422 8.36 13.25 0.27
N ASN A 423 7.11 13.29 0.73
CA ASN A 423 6.77 12.91 2.10
C ASN A 423 7.03 11.43 2.31
N ALA A 424 6.66 10.58 1.35
CA ALA A 424 7.01 9.15 1.37
C ALA A 424 8.54 8.93 1.42
N GLN A 425 9.35 9.78 0.76
CA GLN A 425 10.81 9.73 0.89
C GLN A 425 11.28 10.14 2.29
N VAL A 426 10.68 11.15 2.93
CA VAL A 426 11.00 11.54 4.31
C VAL A 426 10.81 10.35 5.25
N LEU A 427 9.70 9.61 5.12
CA LEU A 427 9.50 8.37 5.89
C LEU A 427 10.64 7.38 5.63
N ARG A 428 10.96 7.10 4.37
CA ARG A 428 12.02 6.15 4.02
C ARG A 428 13.39 6.55 4.58
N GLU A 429 13.72 7.83 4.62
CA GLU A 429 14.96 8.30 5.25
C GLU A 429 14.95 8.15 6.78
N LEU A 430 13.80 8.36 7.44
CA LEU A 430 13.65 8.08 8.88
C LEU A 430 13.79 6.58 9.17
N VAL A 431 13.19 5.72 8.34
CA VAL A 431 13.32 4.26 8.48
C VAL A 431 14.74 3.81 8.19
N ARG A 432 15.40 4.34 7.16
CA ARG A 432 16.82 4.10 6.88
C ARG A 432 17.69 4.43 8.10
N TYR A 433 17.45 5.58 8.71
CA TYR A 433 18.17 6.00 9.91
C TYR A 433 17.91 5.06 11.10
N ALA A 434 16.67 4.61 11.28
CA ALA A 434 16.33 3.61 12.29
C ALA A 434 17.00 2.24 12.03
N CYS A 435 17.08 1.81 10.77
CA CYS A 435 17.80 0.60 10.37
C CYS A 435 19.30 0.69 10.69
N GLU A 436 19.93 1.83 10.38
CA GLU A 436 21.34 2.10 10.71
C GLU A 436 21.58 2.01 12.23
N LYS A 437 20.69 2.59 13.04
CA LYS A 437 20.73 2.47 14.51
C LYS A 437 20.51 1.04 15.01
N GLY A 438 19.66 0.27 14.34
CA GLY A 438 19.35 -1.13 14.65
C GLY A 438 20.38 -2.13 14.12
N GLY A 439 21.45 -1.66 13.47
CA GLY A 439 22.52 -2.50 12.93
C GLY A 439 22.10 -3.34 11.71
N ILE A 440 21.06 -2.93 10.97
CA ILE A 440 20.63 -3.59 9.74
C ILE A 440 20.79 -2.66 8.53
N LEU A 441 21.17 -3.25 7.39
CA LEU A 441 21.36 -2.50 6.15
C LEU A 441 20.01 -2.15 5.53
N TYR A 442 19.78 -0.86 5.24
CA TYR A 442 18.61 -0.43 4.49
C TYR A 442 18.87 -0.50 2.98
N GLU A 443 18.15 -1.39 2.31
CA GLU A 443 18.08 -1.55 0.86
C GLU A 443 16.64 -1.51 0.37
N GLU A 444 16.43 -0.77 -0.72
CA GLU A 444 15.18 -0.75 -1.48
C GLU A 444 15.29 -1.72 -2.65
N GLN A 445 14.15 -2.24 -3.07
CA GLN A 445 14.04 -3.10 -4.24
C GLN A 445 12.83 -2.70 -5.10
N HIS A 446 12.94 -2.87 -6.41
CA HIS A 446 11.84 -2.58 -7.34
C HIS A 446 10.90 -3.78 -7.53
N TYR A 447 11.03 -4.80 -6.69
CA TYR A 447 10.24 -6.03 -6.67
C TYR A 447 10.19 -6.63 -5.26
N VAL A 448 9.28 -7.59 -5.07
CA VAL A 448 9.34 -8.56 -3.97
C VAL A 448 9.33 -9.96 -4.56
N LYS A 449 10.34 -10.77 -4.23
CA LYS A 449 10.43 -12.18 -4.62
C LYS A 449 10.55 -13.06 -3.38
N LEU A 450 9.84 -14.18 -3.43
CA LEU A 450 9.86 -15.21 -2.41
C LEU A 450 9.96 -16.56 -3.09
N ARG A 451 10.99 -17.33 -2.76
CA ARG A 451 11.11 -18.74 -3.14
C ARG A 451 10.67 -19.62 -1.98
N ARG A 452 9.74 -20.53 -2.24
CA ARG A 452 9.24 -21.56 -1.32
C ARG A 452 9.44 -22.92 -1.96
N GLY A 453 10.59 -23.54 -1.72
CA GLY A 453 11.04 -24.75 -2.42
C GLY A 453 10.96 -24.60 -3.94
N LYS A 454 10.02 -25.31 -4.58
CA LYS A 454 9.78 -25.23 -6.03
C LYS A 454 8.97 -24.00 -6.47
N TYR A 455 8.33 -23.27 -5.57
CA TYR A 455 7.54 -22.10 -5.95
C TYR A 455 8.39 -20.84 -5.94
N ALA A 456 8.29 -20.05 -7.00
CA ALA A 456 8.78 -18.67 -7.04
C ALA A 456 7.58 -17.72 -7.15
N ILE A 457 7.44 -16.84 -6.17
CA ILE A 457 6.39 -15.83 -6.09
C ILE A 457 7.05 -14.49 -6.33
N VAL A 458 6.51 -13.71 -7.26
CA VAL A 458 7.10 -12.43 -7.68
C VAL A 458 6.03 -11.36 -7.82
N ARG A 459 6.38 -10.15 -7.40
CA ARG A 459 5.63 -8.92 -7.65
C ARG A 459 6.60 -7.85 -8.13
N ALA A 460 6.40 -7.34 -9.34
CA ALA A 460 7.12 -6.20 -9.87
C ALA A 460 6.45 -4.90 -9.37
N LEU A 461 7.25 -3.94 -8.89
CA LEU A 461 6.76 -2.71 -8.29
C LEU A 461 7.05 -1.51 -9.19
N ASP A 462 8.25 -0.96 -9.11
CA ASP A 462 8.67 0.26 -9.82
C ASP A 462 9.59 -0.03 -11.03
N GLY A 463 9.92 -1.30 -11.29
CA GLY A 463 10.79 -1.73 -12.38
C GLY A 463 10.47 -3.13 -12.86
N ALA A 464 10.97 -3.49 -14.05
CA ALA A 464 10.82 -4.83 -14.58
C ALA A 464 11.73 -5.82 -13.85
N VAL A 465 11.24 -7.02 -13.56
CA VAL A 465 12.00 -8.09 -12.88
C VAL A 465 11.95 -9.38 -13.68
N SER A 466 13.12 -9.97 -13.92
CA SER A 466 13.24 -11.30 -14.52
C SER A 466 13.41 -12.38 -13.46
N VAL A 467 12.85 -13.56 -13.71
CA VAL A 467 13.00 -14.74 -12.89
C VAL A 467 13.64 -15.83 -13.76
N PRO A 468 14.98 -15.97 -13.75
CA PRO A 468 15.68 -16.94 -14.59
C PRO A 468 15.31 -18.37 -14.23
N GLY A 469 15.10 -19.22 -15.22
CA GLY A 469 14.72 -20.62 -15.07
C GLY A 469 13.56 -21.02 -15.99
N LYS A 470 13.12 -22.26 -15.86
CA LYS A 470 11.97 -22.81 -16.59
C LYS A 470 10.84 -23.11 -15.63
N TYR A 471 9.67 -22.54 -15.87
CA TYR A 471 8.55 -22.58 -14.92
C TYR A 471 7.25 -22.98 -15.59
N LEU A 472 6.32 -23.50 -14.79
CA LEU A 472 4.89 -23.39 -15.07
C LEU A 472 4.38 -22.09 -14.43
N ASN A 473 3.73 -21.25 -15.21
CA ASN A 473 3.03 -20.08 -14.68
C ASN A 473 1.64 -20.48 -14.19
N LEU A 474 1.45 -20.57 -12.88
CA LEU A 474 0.19 -21.02 -12.27
C LEU A 474 -0.92 -19.97 -12.38
N PHE A 475 -0.59 -18.71 -12.69
CA PHE A 475 -1.60 -17.70 -13.01
C PHE A 475 -2.21 -17.86 -14.40
N GLY A 476 -1.57 -18.63 -15.30
CA GLY A 476 -2.17 -18.99 -16.58
C GLY A 476 -3.18 -20.12 -16.42
N TYR A 477 -4.40 -19.94 -16.95
CA TYR A 477 -5.48 -20.94 -16.87
C TYR A 477 -5.15 -22.26 -17.62
N ASP A 478 -4.15 -22.25 -18.50
CA ASP A 478 -3.67 -23.40 -19.26
C ASP A 478 -2.28 -23.89 -18.80
N LEU A 479 -1.77 -23.43 -17.66
CA LEU A 479 -0.44 -23.81 -17.13
C LEU A 479 0.68 -23.65 -18.18
N PRO A 480 0.89 -22.46 -18.74
CA PRO A 480 1.89 -22.27 -19.78
C PRO A 480 3.30 -22.48 -19.22
N VAL A 481 4.14 -23.15 -20.01
CA VAL A 481 5.57 -23.27 -19.73
C VAL A 481 6.23 -21.97 -20.16
N VAL A 482 6.93 -21.32 -19.25
CA VAL A 482 7.66 -20.06 -19.48
C VAL A 482 9.16 -20.26 -19.20
N ILE A 483 10.01 -19.59 -19.96
CA ILE A 483 11.46 -19.61 -19.83
C ILE A 483 11.91 -18.19 -19.54
N ASP A 484 12.70 -18.00 -18.49
CA ASP A 484 13.22 -16.73 -18.01
C ASP A 484 12.16 -15.60 -17.99
N PRO A 485 10.96 -15.83 -17.43
CA PRO A 485 9.87 -14.86 -17.49
C PRO A 485 10.27 -13.51 -16.88
N SER A 486 9.80 -12.44 -17.52
CA SER A 486 9.96 -11.07 -17.07
C SER A 486 8.60 -10.44 -16.75
N PHE A 487 8.54 -9.67 -15.67
CA PHE A 487 7.32 -9.02 -15.19
C PHE A 487 7.51 -7.51 -15.18
N LEU A 488 6.61 -6.80 -15.86
CA LEU A 488 6.56 -5.33 -15.87
C LEU A 488 5.96 -4.79 -14.56
N PRO A 489 6.22 -3.51 -14.19
CA PRO A 489 5.62 -2.85 -13.04
C PRO A 489 4.11 -3.15 -12.88
N GLY A 490 3.70 -3.57 -11.68
CA GLY A 490 2.31 -3.92 -11.38
C GLY A 490 1.90 -5.36 -11.75
N GLN A 491 2.74 -6.12 -12.46
CA GLN A 491 2.54 -7.53 -12.72
C GLN A 491 3.09 -8.40 -11.58
N GLY A 492 2.61 -9.64 -11.52
CA GLY A 492 3.13 -10.65 -10.58
C GLY A 492 2.95 -12.05 -11.14
N GLY A 493 3.61 -13.01 -10.50
CA GLY A 493 3.61 -14.40 -10.92
C GLY A 493 3.63 -15.34 -9.73
N LEU A 494 2.90 -16.44 -9.87
CA LEU A 494 3.08 -17.66 -9.08
C LEU A 494 3.66 -18.71 -10.03
N LEU A 495 4.94 -19.00 -9.86
CA LEU A 495 5.70 -19.87 -10.75
C LEU A 495 6.05 -21.17 -10.03
N TYR A 496 5.93 -22.29 -10.72
CA TYR A 496 6.39 -23.60 -10.24
C TYR A 496 7.61 -24.03 -11.05
N ASP A 497 8.76 -24.18 -10.39
CA ASP A 497 10.04 -24.48 -10.99
C ASP A 497 10.05 -25.90 -11.56
N ILE A 498 10.27 -25.97 -12.87
CA ILE A 498 10.42 -27.20 -13.62
C ILE A 498 11.80 -27.35 -14.30
N SER A 499 12.78 -26.55 -13.89
CA SER A 499 14.11 -26.50 -14.51
C SER A 499 14.83 -27.85 -14.44
N GLY A 500 14.67 -28.60 -13.34
CA GLY A 500 15.28 -29.93 -13.18
C GLY A 500 14.52 -31.08 -13.84
N TYR A 501 13.45 -30.84 -14.60
CA TYR A 501 12.65 -31.94 -15.17
C TYR A 501 13.17 -32.48 -16.49
N SER A 502 14.10 -31.78 -17.16
CA SER A 502 14.75 -32.27 -18.39
C SER A 502 15.51 -33.59 -18.20
N ASP A 503 15.83 -33.92 -16.95
CA ASP A 503 16.71 -35.03 -16.60
C ASP A 503 15.92 -36.34 -16.39
N TYR A 504 14.59 -36.28 -16.38
CA TYR A 504 13.75 -37.46 -16.25
C TYR A 504 13.58 -38.18 -17.58
N ASP A 505 13.89 -39.48 -17.56
CA ASP A 505 13.62 -40.38 -18.69
C ASP A 505 12.16 -40.87 -18.70
N VAL A 506 11.54 -41.00 -17.52
CA VAL A 506 10.14 -41.43 -17.38
C VAL A 506 9.21 -40.22 -17.47
N PRO A 507 8.10 -40.27 -18.24
CA PRO A 507 7.06 -39.24 -18.22
C PRO A 507 6.53 -38.95 -16.81
N ARG A 508 6.35 -37.66 -16.48
CA ARG A 508 5.96 -37.19 -15.12
C ARG A 508 4.90 -36.10 -15.15
N ILE A 509 3.92 -36.19 -14.27
CA ILE A 509 2.98 -35.12 -13.97
C ILE A 509 3.76 -33.99 -13.30
N LEU A 510 3.85 -32.85 -13.98
CA LEU A 510 4.51 -31.66 -13.46
C LEU A 510 3.62 -30.94 -12.44
N PHE A 511 2.34 -30.80 -12.76
CA PHE A 511 1.35 -30.11 -11.94
C PHE A 511 -0.08 -30.56 -12.26
N SER A 512 -0.95 -30.54 -11.26
CA SER A 512 -2.40 -30.76 -11.40
C SER A 512 -3.16 -29.70 -10.60
N SER A 513 -4.19 -29.10 -11.20
CA SER A 513 -5.05 -28.10 -10.56
C SER A 513 -5.91 -28.66 -9.41
N LEU A 514 -6.00 -29.99 -9.29
CA LEU A 514 -6.90 -30.68 -8.39
C LEU A 514 -6.19 -31.86 -7.71
N ARG A 515 -6.81 -32.40 -6.67
CA ARG A 515 -6.22 -33.46 -5.85
C ARG A 515 -6.09 -34.76 -6.63
N LEU A 516 -4.85 -35.19 -6.83
CA LEU A 516 -4.49 -36.53 -7.28
C LEU A 516 -4.67 -37.52 -6.13
N VAL A 517 -5.45 -38.59 -6.35
CA VAL A 517 -5.70 -39.62 -5.33
C VAL A 517 -4.85 -40.86 -5.56
N GLN A 518 -4.61 -41.21 -6.82
CA GLN A 518 -3.74 -42.31 -7.23
C GLN A 518 -2.96 -41.87 -8.47
N LYS A 519 -1.70 -42.29 -8.58
CA LYS A 519 -0.90 -42.10 -9.78
C LYS A 519 0.08 -43.26 -10.01
N ASN A 520 0.35 -43.55 -11.29
CA ASN A 520 1.38 -44.45 -11.76
C ASN A 520 2.09 -43.81 -12.97
N GLU A 521 3.42 -43.81 -12.95
CA GLU A 521 4.25 -43.09 -13.93
C GLU A 521 5.40 -43.99 -14.40
N THR A 522 5.26 -44.54 -15.60
CA THR A 522 6.20 -45.48 -16.27
C THR A 522 6.58 -44.94 -17.65
N ARG A 523 7.56 -45.55 -18.33
CA ARG A 523 8.00 -45.12 -19.67
C ARG A 523 6.90 -45.26 -20.71
N GLU A 524 6.05 -46.27 -20.54
CA GLU A 524 5.00 -46.64 -21.48
C GLU A 524 3.65 -46.03 -21.10
N THR A 525 3.39 -45.79 -19.82
CA THR A 525 2.09 -45.34 -19.32
C THR A 525 2.18 -44.32 -18.19
N THR A 526 1.33 -43.29 -18.24
CA THR A 526 1.00 -42.43 -17.10
C THR A 526 -0.48 -42.57 -16.82
N SER A 527 -0.85 -42.98 -15.61
CA SER A 527 -2.25 -43.03 -15.18
C SER A 527 -2.44 -42.35 -13.83
N PHE A 528 -3.59 -41.70 -13.66
CA PHE A 528 -3.92 -41.06 -12.40
C PHE A 528 -5.43 -40.83 -12.26
N THR A 529 -5.88 -40.61 -11.03
CA THR A 529 -7.30 -40.32 -10.73
C THR A 529 -7.43 -38.99 -10.00
N ILE A 530 -8.33 -38.13 -10.47
CA ILE A 530 -8.66 -36.84 -9.86
C ILE A 530 -10.09 -36.88 -9.34
N HIS A 531 -10.25 -36.53 -8.06
CA HIS A 531 -11.56 -36.24 -7.46
C HIS A 531 -11.76 -34.74 -7.33
N SER A 532 -12.95 -34.27 -7.68
CA SER A 532 -13.26 -32.83 -7.65
C SER A 532 -14.75 -32.55 -7.55
N ALA A 533 -15.10 -31.33 -7.17
CA ALA A 533 -16.47 -30.85 -7.22
C ALA A 533 -16.97 -30.82 -8.67
N GLN A 534 -18.25 -31.11 -8.85
CA GLN A 534 -18.90 -31.09 -10.15
C GLN A 534 -18.81 -29.68 -10.78
N GLY A 535 -18.55 -29.62 -12.08
CA GLY A 535 -18.48 -28.34 -12.82
C GLY A 535 -17.19 -27.55 -12.62
N THR A 536 -16.16 -28.16 -12.04
CA THR A 536 -14.78 -27.64 -12.04
C THR A 536 -14.00 -28.24 -13.20
N THR A 537 -13.12 -27.48 -13.85
CA THR A 537 -12.28 -28.03 -14.93
C THR A 537 -10.90 -28.41 -14.36
N ALA A 538 -10.53 -29.67 -14.52
CA ALA A 538 -9.20 -30.15 -14.22
C ALA A 538 -8.23 -29.69 -15.29
N VAL A 539 -7.06 -29.19 -14.87
CA VAL A 539 -5.97 -28.80 -15.77
C VAL A 539 -4.70 -29.47 -15.26
N CYS A 540 -4.08 -30.29 -16.11
CA CYS A 540 -2.84 -30.98 -15.76
C CYS A 540 -1.79 -30.76 -16.83
N ARG A 541 -0.54 -30.60 -16.38
CA ARG A 541 0.63 -30.50 -17.24
C ARG A 541 1.55 -31.67 -16.98
N ILE A 542 1.87 -32.44 -18.02
CA ILE A 542 2.67 -33.66 -17.94
C ILE A 542 3.90 -33.49 -18.84
N TYR A 543 5.08 -33.83 -18.33
CA TYR A 543 6.31 -33.90 -19.10
C TYR A 543 6.45 -35.28 -19.74
N GLY A 544 6.67 -35.33 -21.07
CA GLY A 544 6.84 -36.59 -21.80
C GLY A 544 8.31 -37.01 -21.98
N GLY A 545 9.26 -36.09 -21.79
CA GLY A 545 10.68 -36.40 -22.01
C GLY A 545 10.96 -36.79 -23.46
N LYS A 546 11.57 -37.95 -23.67
CA LYS A 546 11.80 -38.53 -25.01
C LYS A 546 10.55 -39.22 -25.58
N HIS A 547 9.49 -39.34 -24.80
CA HIS A 547 8.29 -40.05 -25.18
C HIS A 547 7.19 -39.08 -25.60
N PHE A 548 6.55 -39.38 -26.72
CA PHE A 548 5.38 -38.70 -27.26
C PHE A 548 4.12 -39.39 -26.77
N PRO A 549 3.03 -38.65 -26.51
CA PRO A 549 1.75 -39.28 -26.26
C PRO A 549 1.38 -40.13 -27.48
N LYS A 550 0.82 -41.32 -27.25
CA LYS A 550 0.28 -42.27 -28.24
C LYS A 550 -1.24 -42.37 -28.17
N SER A 551 -1.81 -42.28 -26.98
CA SER A 551 -3.26 -42.18 -26.77
C SER A 551 -3.55 -41.57 -25.41
N ILE A 552 -4.61 -40.77 -25.31
CA ILE A 552 -5.07 -40.17 -24.06
C ILE A 552 -6.53 -40.54 -23.90
N LYS A 553 -6.88 -41.18 -22.78
CA LYS A 553 -8.24 -41.60 -22.48
C LYS A 553 -8.60 -41.22 -21.07
N ALA A 554 -9.84 -40.78 -20.86
CA ALA A 554 -10.39 -40.53 -19.54
C ALA A 554 -11.65 -41.38 -19.33
N TYR A 555 -11.89 -41.75 -18.06
CA TYR A 555 -13.00 -42.62 -17.68
C TYR A 555 -13.63 -42.17 -16.36
N GLN A 556 -14.96 -42.19 -16.31
CA GLN A 556 -15.77 -42.09 -15.10
C GLN A 556 -16.46 -43.44 -14.91
N GLN A 557 -16.20 -44.17 -13.82
CA GLN A 557 -16.80 -45.49 -13.56
C GLN A 557 -16.81 -46.43 -14.80
N ASN A 558 -15.67 -46.51 -15.52
CA ASN A 558 -15.46 -47.26 -16.77
C ASN A 558 -16.19 -46.74 -18.03
N GLN A 559 -16.96 -45.66 -17.93
CA GLN A 559 -17.53 -44.97 -19.09
C GLN A 559 -16.53 -43.96 -19.66
N PRO A 560 -16.37 -43.86 -21.00
CA PRO A 560 -15.52 -42.85 -21.62
C PRO A 560 -15.91 -41.43 -21.17
N TRP A 561 -14.90 -40.61 -20.87
CA TRP A 561 -15.08 -39.22 -20.46
C TRP A 561 -14.32 -38.29 -21.42
N PRO A 562 -14.89 -37.13 -21.82
CA PRO A 562 -14.21 -36.18 -22.67
C PRO A 562 -12.91 -35.66 -22.04
N VAL A 563 -11.86 -35.56 -22.86
CA VAL A 563 -10.58 -34.97 -22.46
C VAL A 563 -9.99 -34.21 -23.64
N ASP A 564 -9.76 -32.92 -23.43
CA ASP A 564 -9.02 -32.08 -24.36
C ASP A 564 -7.53 -32.24 -24.10
N SER A 565 -6.73 -32.23 -25.16
CA SER A 565 -5.28 -32.36 -25.02
C SER A 565 -4.51 -31.57 -26.06
N ILE A 566 -3.36 -31.04 -25.64
CA ILE A 566 -2.44 -30.29 -26.51
C ILE A 566 -1.01 -30.70 -26.18
N TRP A 567 -0.32 -31.31 -27.15
CA TRP A 567 1.11 -31.61 -27.05
C TRP A 567 1.95 -30.46 -27.59
N ASN A 568 2.92 -30.00 -26.80
CA ASN A 568 3.90 -29.00 -27.22
C ASN A 568 5.28 -29.67 -27.35
N SER A 569 5.78 -29.76 -28.59
CA SER A 569 7.06 -30.46 -28.88
C SER A 569 8.29 -29.71 -28.37
N ASP A 570 8.26 -28.38 -28.34
CA ASP A 570 9.40 -27.55 -27.92
C ASP A 570 9.66 -27.69 -26.42
N THR A 571 8.58 -27.69 -25.64
CA THR A 571 8.63 -27.86 -24.18
C THR A 571 8.60 -29.32 -23.76
N LYS A 572 8.24 -30.24 -24.67
CA LYS A 572 8.01 -31.67 -24.46
C LYS A 572 6.97 -31.94 -23.38
N THR A 573 5.89 -31.15 -23.39
CA THR A 573 4.82 -31.25 -22.41
C THR A 573 3.46 -31.47 -23.05
N LEU A 574 2.62 -32.24 -22.36
CA LEU A 574 1.22 -32.46 -22.65
C LEU A 574 0.37 -31.62 -21.69
N LEU A 575 -0.49 -30.76 -22.23
CA LEU A 575 -1.63 -30.20 -21.52
C LEU A 575 -2.81 -31.15 -21.67
N ILE A 576 -3.54 -31.39 -20.59
CA ILE A 576 -4.86 -32.01 -20.66
C ILE A 576 -5.87 -31.20 -19.84
N LYS A 577 -7.11 -31.17 -20.33
CA LYS A 577 -8.25 -30.56 -19.64
C LYS A 577 -9.48 -31.47 -19.72
N PHE A 578 -10.23 -31.54 -18.63
CA PHE A 578 -11.48 -32.29 -18.59
C PHE A 578 -12.36 -31.80 -17.44
N ASP A 579 -13.67 -31.98 -17.56
CA ASP A 579 -14.59 -31.62 -16.49
C ASP A 579 -14.50 -32.61 -15.32
N GLY A 580 -14.42 -32.04 -14.13
CA GLY A 580 -14.30 -32.72 -12.85
C GLY A 580 -15.60 -33.36 -12.40
N HIS A 581 -15.47 -34.44 -11.64
CA HIS A 581 -16.59 -35.23 -11.12
C HIS A 581 -16.30 -35.77 -9.71
N VAL A 582 -17.32 -35.78 -8.85
CA VAL A 582 -17.22 -36.21 -7.44
C VAL A 582 -16.80 -37.68 -7.30
N GLY A 583 -17.31 -38.53 -8.19
CA GLY A 583 -16.96 -39.95 -8.31
C GLY A 583 -15.55 -40.23 -8.83
N GLY A 584 -14.79 -39.19 -9.21
CA GLY A 584 -13.43 -39.30 -9.72
C GLY A 584 -13.35 -39.59 -11.22
N ILE A 585 -12.37 -38.98 -11.88
CA ILE A 585 -12.02 -39.23 -13.29
C ILE A 585 -10.65 -39.89 -13.34
N LYS A 586 -10.57 -41.07 -13.95
CA LYS A 586 -9.32 -41.79 -14.22
C LYS A 586 -8.82 -41.42 -15.61
N VAL A 587 -7.58 -40.96 -15.69
CA VAL A 587 -6.90 -40.65 -16.96
C VAL A 587 -5.80 -41.68 -17.20
N GLU A 588 -5.67 -42.12 -18.45
CA GLU A 588 -4.63 -43.03 -18.91
C GLU A 588 -3.98 -42.45 -20.19
N ILE A 589 -2.66 -42.26 -20.12
CA ILE A 589 -1.84 -41.79 -21.23
C ILE A 589 -0.88 -42.91 -21.58
N ASN A 590 -0.93 -43.39 -22.82
CA ASN A 590 0.08 -44.29 -23.36
C ASN A 590 1.13 -43.47 -24.09
N TRP A 591 2.39 -43.82 -23.93
CA TRP A 591 3.55 -43.11 -24.48
C TRP A 591 4.25 -43.95 -25.55
N SER A 592 5.05 -43.29 -26.39
CA SER A 592 5.79 -43.89 -27.49
C SER A 592 7.05 -43.08 -27.77
N GLU A 593 8.19 -43.72 -28.03
CA GLU A 593 9.42 -43.02 -28.49
C GLU A 593 9.28 -42.48 -29.92
N GLN A 594 8.35 -43.03 -30.71
CA GLN A 594 8.04 -42.53 -32.04
C GLN A 594 6.96 -41.45 -31.97
N LYS A 595 7.21 -40.30 -32.60
CA LYS A 595 6.21 -39.25 -32.82
C LYS A 595 5.13 -39.77 -33.78
N LYS A 596 3.98 -40.14 -33.23
CA LYS A 596 2.76 -40.46 -34.00
C LYS A 596 1.80 -39.28 -33.86
N GLY A 597 1.14 -38.89 -34.95
CA GLY A 597 0.17 -37.78 -34.92
C GLY A 597 -0.98 -38.10 -33.98
N ILE A 598 -1.22 -37.21 -33.02
CA ILE A 598 -2.40 -37.18 -32.13
C ILE A 598 -3.08 -35.84 -32.34
#